data_AF-A0A537LTL1-F1
#
_entry.id   AF-A0A537LTL1-F1
#
_cell.length_a   1.000
_cell.length_b   1.000
_cell.length_c   1.000
_cell.angle_alpha   90.00
_cell.angle_beta   90.00
_cell.angle_gamma   90.00
#
_symmetry.space_group_name_H-M   'P 1'
#
loop_
_entity.id
_entity.type
_entity.pdbx_description
1 polymer ?
#
loop_
_entity_poly.entity_id
_entity_poly.type
_entity_poly.pdbx_seq_one_letter_code
_entity_poly.pdbx_strand_id
1 'polypeptide(L)'
;MSDPYTFPPAPSSDAIEWPGTLIGAGNVITRTKTRTAVHDKSIDRIEGRRDALVDAAVGHITRRAGKEPLFRNDVVIHGVRVRATTNSLHLRDFWGDNWYSPEEWKAATGLVPPREPQVTVYALGGVAEQPEAAYYSRRTNTIVFFNTAYYGQLKSWVLGAVGRVLAEEYGIHSVHGACVEKDAHGILYIAPTGTGKSTSSYGLVGFPHTRFHSDDWVYIRYTFRARDGRRLHPVAVALPDGSQVQGYQVFGWLESQARTQPAATVTGLDLENHEITVPVNGLDLNAPVEAYAFTSEKIFYLRTNLVENFPLSAMQMLRSKMENVPDVAPEYVIRRAAMLDDLIEAIRTEGGAVTEYFAGRSQEEIRQMLARLIAFDNARAMLDIGKVLPADRIFTNPMEPTRLSTVVLLRRDPSDPVVAQRLTVAQFVAALLIGETPDKKREVAYNAYRAVDDDVEKAFIAAVEDEARRRSAAAPAGAGHGQLSADALYGAFERRSDAPETLREEFELFRQMFRVCNCFALNTILMADPHVKDRKEAVALTMEVIARLADERPSALHLTLDSYRNFLGAPAPRSA
;
A
#
# COMPACT_ATOMS: atom_id res chain seq x y z
N MET A 1 -27.31 8.11 20.09
CA MET A 1 -26.89 6.79 20.60
C MET A 1 -25.44 6.95 20.99
N SER A 2 -25.06 6.59 22.22
CA SER A 2 -23.67 6.65 22.65
C SER A 2 -22.80 5.77 21.77
N ASP A 3 -21.57 6.21 21.48
CA ASP A 3 -20.61 5.39 20.76
C ASP A 3 -20.44 4.04 21.48
N PRO A 4 -20.33 2.92 20.76
CA PRO A 4 -20.26 1.58 21.35
C PRO A 4 -19.00 1.30 22.18
N TYR A 5 -18.09 2.28 22.23
CA TYR A 5 -16.79 2.20 22.85
C TYR A 5 -16.37 3.58 23.37
N THR A 6 -15.39 3.61 24.26
CA THR A 6 -14.81 4.84 24.81
C THR A 6 -13.28 4.75 24.82
N PHE A 7 -12.63 5.91 24.90
CA PHE A 7 -11.18 5.98 25.07
C PHE A 7 -10.87 6.61 26.43
N PRO A 8 -9.79 6.18 27.11
CA PRO A 8 -9.28 6.89 28.27
C PRO A 8 -9.10 8.38 27.97
N PRO A 9 -9.54 9.28 28.87
CA PRO A 9 -9.45 10.71 28.65
C PRO A 9 -7.99 11.16 28.61
N ALA A 10 -7.72 12.22 27.84
CA ALA A 10 -6.39 12.82 27.80
C ALA A 10 -6.00 13.37 29.19
N PRO A 11 -4.73 13.25 29.61
CA PRO A 11 -4.28 13.79 30.89
C PRO A 11 -4.24 15.32 30.92
N SER A 12 -4.19 15.96 29.75
CA SER A 12 -4.22 17.41 29.56
C SER A 12 -4.71 17.77 28.16
N SER A 13 -5.08 19.03 27.94
CA SER A 13 -5.52 19.52 26.62
C SER A 13 -4.40 19.56 25.58
N ASP A 14 -3.15 19.62 26.01
CA ASP A 14 -1.95 19.67 25.17
C ASP A 14 -1.28 18.30 24.95
N ALA A 15 -1.76 17.23 25.59
CA ALA A 15 -1.30 15.86 25.34
C ALA A 15 -1.66 15.39 23.93
N ILE A 16 -0.67 14.94 23.16
CA ILE A 16 -0.86 14.40 21.79
C ILE A 16 -1.00 12.87 21.78
N GLU A 17 -0.51 12.23 22.85
CA GLU A 17 -0.56 10.79 23.12
C GLU A 17 -0.60 10.53 24.63
N TRP A 18 -1.14 9.39 25.04
CA TRP A 18 -1.15 8.93 26.43
C TRP A 18 -1.38 7.40 26.52
N PRO A 19 -1.06 6.76 27.66
CA PRO A 19 -1.35 5.34 27.84
C PRO A 19 -2.84 5.03 27.76
N GLY A 20 -3.19 3.99 26.99
CA GLY A 20 -4.55 3.43 26.96
C GLY A 20 -4.78 2.43 28.09
N THR A 21 -6.04 2.02 28.27
CA THR A 21 -6.39 0.91 29.16
C THR A 21 -5.65 -0.34 28.72
N LEU A 22 -4.97 -1.00 29.66
CA LEU A 22 -4.11 -2.14 29.37
C LEU A 22 -4.86 -3.21 28.58
N ILE A 23 -4.24 -3.65 27.48
CA ILE A 23 -4.64 -4.79 26.69
C ILE A 23 -3.36 -5.37 26.09
N GLY A 24 -3.15 -6.67 26.30
CA GLY A 24 -1.95 -7.32 25.80
C GLY A 24 -0.66 -6.68 26.32
N ALA A 25 0.31 -6.47 25.44
CA ALA A 25 1.64 -5.92 25.74
C ALA A 25 1.65 -4.39 25.90
N GLY A 26 0.67 -3.67 25.36
CA GLY A 26 0.58 -2.22 25.48
C GLY A 26 -0.37 -1.59 24.48
N ASN A 27 -0.87 -0.41 24.82
CA ASN A 27 -1.80 0.36 24.01
C ASN A 27 -1.55 1.85 24.23
N VAL A 28 -1.32 2.61 23.16
CA VAL A 28 -1.19 4.07 23.20
C VAL A 28 -2.43 4.69 22.57
N ILE A 29 -3.02 5.68 23.23
CA ILE A 29 -4.09 6.49 22.68
C ILE A 29 -3.48 7.77 22.12
N THR A 30 -3.80 8.09 20.88
CA THR A 30 -3.44 9.38 20.27
C THR A 30 -4.63 10.33 20.38
N ARG A 31 -4.35 11.64 20.49
CA ARG A 31 -5.40 12.67 20.49
C ARG A 31 -6.27 12.52 19.25
N THR A 32 -5.63 12.62 18.10
CA THR A 32 -6.24 12.43 16.79
C THR A 32 -5.97 11.01 16.33
N LYS A 33 -7.04 10.25 16.09
CA LYS A 33 -7.04 8.81 15.77
C LYS A 33 -7.17 8.55 14.26
N THR A 34 -6.88 9.59 13.49
CA THR A 34 -7.00 9.70 12.05
C THR A 34 -6.07 10.81 11.58
N ARG A 35 -6.15 11.18 10.31
CA ARG A 35 -5.35 12.27 9.74
C ARG A 35 -5.70 13.61 10.40
N THR A 36 -4.70 14.47 10.55
CA THR A 36 -4.88 15.85 10.99
C THR A 36 -5.84 16.61 10.07
N ALA A 37 -6.72 17.42 10.66
CA ALA A 37 -7.64 18.26 9.91
C ALA A 37 -6.89 19.28 9.02
N VAL A 38 -5.75 19.78 9.50
CA VAL A 38 -4.85 20.64 8.73
C VAL A 38 -3.77 19.79 8.10
N HIS A 39 -3.67 19.81 6.77
CA HIS A 39 -2.57 19.19 6.05
C HIS A 39 -2.32 19.87 4.70
N ASP A 40 -1.06 19.94 4.28
CA ASP A 40 -0.68 20.47 2.96
C ASP A 40 0.54 19.73 2.40
N LYS A 41 0.36 19.04 1.27
CA LYS A 41 1.43 18.31 0.55
C LYS A 41 2.09 19.14 -0.56
N SER A 42 1.65 20.37 -0.73
CA SER A 42 2.00 21.29 -1.81
C SER A 42 2.66 22.57 -1.27
N ILE A 43 3.31 22.51 -0.10
CA ILE A 43 3.84 23.72 0.55
C ILE A 43 4.88 24.46 -0.29
N ASP A 44 5.49 23.78 -1.27
CA ASP A 44 6.45 24.36 -2.20
C ASP A 44 5.83 25.44 -3.12
N ARG A 45 4.49 25.51 -3.25
CA ARG A 45 3.80 26.61 -3.95
C ARG A 45 3.94 27.96 -3.25
N ILE A 46 4.30 27.95 -1.97
CA ILE A 46 4.52 29.15 -1.16
C ILE A 46 6.03 29.24 -0.87
N GLU A 47 6.68 30.26 -1.46
CA GLU A 47 8.10 30.50 -1.26
C GLU A 47 8.44 30.67 0.24
N GLY A 48 9.54 30.04 0.69
CA GLY A 48 10.00 30.07 2.08
C GLY A 48 9.13 29.29 3.09
N ARG A 49 7.97 28.74 2.69
CA ARG A 49 7.06 28.06 3.63
C ARG A 49 7.70 26.84 4.31
N ARG A 50 8.45 26.05 3.55
CA ARG A 50 9.19 24.91 4.09
C ARG A 50 10.16 25.35 5.19
N ASP A 51 10.94 26.40 4.95
CA ASP A 51 11.96 26.86 5.90
C ASP A 51 11.31 27.42 7.16
N ALA A 52 10.23 28.20 7.04
CA ALA A 52 9.48 28.67 8.20
C ALA A 52 8.93 27.54 9.08
N LEU A 53 8.47 26.43 8.48
CA LEU A 53 8.00 25.25 9.21
C LEU A 53 9.15 24.51 9.89
N VAL A 54 10.29 24.36 9.21
CA VAL A 54 11.49 23.74 9.80
C VAL A 54 12.05 24.62 10.93
N ASP A 55 12.07 25.94 10.77
CA ASP A 55 12.51 26.88 11.80
C ASP A 55 11.60 26.81 13.04
N ALA A 56 10.29 26.66 12.87
CA ALA A 56 9.37 26.42 13.99
C ALA A 56 9.69 25.11 14.73
N ALA A 57 9.98 24.03 13.99
CA ALA A 57 10.37 22.75 14.56
C ALA A 57 11.72 22.82 15.31
N VAL A 58 12.76 23.36 14.67
CA VAL A 58 14.10 23.52 15.23
C VAL A 58 14.10 24.50 16.42
N GLY A 59 13.33 25.59 16.33
CA GLY A 59 13.14 26.53 17.42
C GLY A 59 12.46 25.89 18.63
N HIS A 60 11.48 25.01 18.42
CA HIS A 60 10.90 24.21 19.51
C HIS A 60 11.94 23.26 20.13
N ILE A 61 12.65 22.49 19.30
CA ILE A 61 13.72 21.57 19.75
C ILE A 61 14.75 22.32 20.61
N THR A 62 15.17 23.50 20.19
CA THR A 62 16.15 24.32 20.89
C THR A 62 15.61 24.83 22.23
N ARG A 63 14.37 25.34 22.27
CA ARG A 63 13.71 25.82 23.51
C ARG A 63 13.52 24.72 24.55
N ARG A 64 13.29 23.48 24.10
CA ARG A 64 13.03 22.28 24.92
C ARG A 64 14.27 21.40 25.15
N ALA A 65 15.43 21.78 24.63
CA ALA A 65 16.66 21.00 24.78
C ALA A 65 16.95 20.69 26.26
N GLY A 66 17.14 19.40 26.57
CA GLY A 66 17.38 18.91 27.94
C GLY A 66 16.15 18.91 28.87
N LYS A 67 14.99 19.40 28.43
CA LYS A 67 13.74 19.43 29.21
C LYS A 67 12.77 18.31 28.82
N GLU A 68 12.85 17.86 27.57
CA GLU A 68 12.02 16.80 27.00
C GLU A 68 12.90 15.81 26.23
N PRO A 69 12.47 14.54 26.13
CA PRO A 69 13.16 13.58 25.29
C PRO A 69 13.13 14.04 23.82
N LEU A 70 14.25 13.86 23.14
CA LEU A 70 14.35 14.05 21.70
C LEU A 70 15.01 12.82 21.10
N PHE A 71 14.32 12.21 20.16
CA PHE A 71 14.76 11.03 19.44
C PHE A 71 15.06 11.40 18.01
N ARG A 72 16.22 10.93 17.52
CA ARG A 72 16.63 11.08 16.12
C ARG A 72 17.02 9.70 15.62
N ASN A 73 16.21 9.15 14.73
CA ASN A 73 16.33 7.77 14.29
C ASN A 73 16.28 7.69 12.77
N ASP A 74 17.27 7.00 12.21
CA ASP A 74 17.33 6.72 10.79
C ASP A 74 16.81 5.32 10.53
N VAL A 75 16.08 5.15 9.43
CA VAL A 75 15.64 3.86 8.92
C VAL A 75 15.89 3.79 7.42
N VAL A 76 15.83 2.57 6.88
CA VAL A 76 15.98 2.28 5.47
C VAL A 76 14.68 1.66 4.95
N ILE A 77 14.16 2.23 3.87
CA ILE A 77 12.96 1.74 3.17
C ILE A 77 13.36 1.52 1.72
N HIS A 78 13.51 0.26 1.32
CA HIS A 78 13.96 -0.15 -0.02
C HIS A 78 15.21 0.62 -0.52
N GLY A 79 16.24 0.68 0.32
CA GLY A 79 17.50 1.40 0.03
C GLY A 79 17.45 2.91 0.26
N VAL A 80 16.28 3.52 0.44
CA VAL A 80 16.14 4.95 0.74
C VAL A 80 16.31 5.21 2.22
N ARG A 81 17.25 6.08 2.60
CA ARG A 81 17.47 6.46 4.00
C ARG A 81 16.54 7.59 4.42
N VAL A 82 15.76 7.36 5.47
CA VAL A 82 14.83 8.34 6.05
C VAL A 82 15.27 8.66 7.48
N ARG A 83 15.32 9.95 7.82
CA ARG A 83 15.65 10.42 9.17
C ARG A 83 14.45 11.07 9.82
N ALA A 84 14.00 10.54 10.95
CA ALA A 84 12.94 11.12 11.76
C ALA A 84 13.48 11.74 13.05
N THR A 85 12.99 12.94 13.38
CA THR A 85 13.26 13.64 14.65
C THR A 85 11.94 13.88 15.38
N THR A 86 11.80 13.35 16.60
CA THR A 86 10.55 13.40 17.37
C THR A 86 10.78 13.48 18.87
N ASN A 87 9.84 14.10 19.61
CA ASN A 87 9.75 14.02 21.07
C ASN A 87 8.68 13.03 21.57
N SER A 88 8.03 12.29 20.66
CA SER A 88 7.07 11.23 20.98
C SER A 88 7.79 9.89 21.15
N LEU A 89 7.56 9.24 22.28
CA LEU A 89 8.06 7.89 22.55
C LEU A 89 7.31 6.86 21.70
N HIS A 90 5.99 7.05 21.55
CA HIS A 90 5.14 6.21 20.71
C HIS A 90 5.60 6.18 19.26
N LEU A 91 5.79 7.35 18.64
CA LEU A 91 6.24 7.44 17.25
C LEU A 91 7.62 6.83 17.07
N ARG A 92 8.56 7.07 17.99
CA ARG A 92 9.89 6.46 17.97
C ARG A 92 9.80 4.93 17.98
N ASP A 93 8.97 4.38 18.85
CA ASP A 93 8.86 2.94 19.06
C ASP A 93 8.20 2.23 17.88
N PHE A 94 7.13 2.81 17.32
CA PHE A 94 6.48 2.26 16.13
C PHE A 94 7.38 2.40 14.90
N TRP A 95 8.12 3.50 14.79
CA TRP A 95 9.08 3.74 13.72
C TRP A 95 10.21 2.71 13.68
N GLY A 96 10.83 2.41 14.82
CA GLY A 96 11.89 1.42 14.92
C GLY A 96 11.42 -0.03 14.72
N ASP A 97 10.17 -0.32 15.05
CA ASP A 97 9.57 -1.63 14.78
C ASP A 97 9.23 -1.79 13.29
N ASN A 98 8.64 -0.77 12.65
CA ASN A 98 8.10 -0.89 11.29
C ASN A 98 9.20 -1.06 10.24
N TRP A 99 10.36 -0.42 10.43
CA TRP A 99 11.41 -0.32 9.42
C TRP A 99 12.75 -0.86 9.91
N TYR A 100 13.66 -1.10 8.96
CA TYR A 100 15.02 -1.51 9.26
C TYR A 100 15.88 -0.30 9.66
N SER A 101 16.64 -0.39 10.75
CA SER A 101 17.77 0.51 10.98
C SER A 101 18.83 0.32 9.88
N PRO A 102 19.77 1.26 9.68
CA PRO A 102 20.89 1.06 8.75
C PRO A 102 21.70 -0.21 9.03
N GLU A 103 21.87 -0.56 10.30
CA GLU A 103 22.56 -1.77 10.75
C GLU A 103 21.75 -3.04 10.45
N GLU A 104 20.45 -3.04 10.78
CA GLU A 104 19.54 -4.15 10.48
C GLU A 104 19.43 -4.38 8.97
N TRP A 105 19.34 -3.31 8.18
CA TRP A 105 19.29 -3.37 6.71
C TRP A 105 20.54 -4.05 6.16
N LYS A 106 21.73 -3.61 6.61
CA LYS A 106 22.99 -4.21 6.18
C LYS A 106 23.10 -5.68 6.59
N ALA A 107 22.63 -6.03 7.78
CA ALA A 107 22.63 -7.41 8.25
C ALA A 107 21.67 -8.30 7.44
N ALA A 108 20.49 -7.79 7.09
CA ALA A 108 19.46 -8.54 6.36
C ALA A 108 19.76 -8.67 4.86
N THR A 109 20.39 -7.66 4.25
CA THR A 109 20.54 -7.57 2.79
C THR A 109 21.98 -7.64 2.29
N GLY A 110 22.96 -7.42 3.16
CA GLY A 110 24.37 -7.21 2.77
C GLY A 110 24.67 -5.83 2.16
N LEU A 111 23.65 -5.02 1.89
CA LEU A 111 23.79 -3.72 1.22
C LEU A 111 24.06 -2.60 2.22
N VAL A 112 24.92 -1.66 1.84
CA VAL A 112 25.18 -0.46 2.63
C VAL A 112 24.22 0.65 2.19
N PRO A 113 23.34 1.15 3.09
CA PRO A 113 22.43 2.23 2.73
C PRO A 113 23.19 3.58 2.59
N PRO A 114 22.58 4.59 1.93
CA PRO A 114 23.16 5.91 1.82
C PRO A 114 23.60 6.51 3.17
N ARG A 115 24.67 7.30 3.17
CA ARG A 115 25.18 7.92 4.40
C ARG A 115 24.26 9.04 4.89
N GLU A 116 23.80 9.89 3.98
CA GLU A 116 22.90 10.99 4.30
C GLU A 116 21.45 10.59 4.02
N PRO A 117 20.48 11.11 4.80
CA PRO A 117 19.07 10.86 4.55
C PRO A 117 18.61 11.56 3.27
N GLN A 118 17.84 10.84 2.45
CA GLN A 118 17.16 11.40 1.28
C GLN A 118 15.79 11.98 1.64
N VAL A 119 15.20 11.55 2.76
CA VAL A 119 13.94 12.07 3.31
C VAL A 119 14.14 12.47 4.77
N THR A 120 13.65 13.65 5.14
CA THR A 120 13.75 14.18 6.51
C THR A 120 12.37 14.42 7.10
N VAL A 121 12.15 13.96 8.32
CA VAL A 121 10.89 14.08 9.05
C VAL A 121 11.11 14.78 10.39
N TYR A 122 10.31 15.81 10.66
CA TYR A 122 10.14 16.39 11.98
C TYR A 122 8.73 16.04 12.47
N ALA A 123 8.60 15.38 13.62
CA ALA A 123 7.30 15.04 14.19
C ALA A 123 7.26 15.41 15.67
N LEU A 124 6.75 16.60 15.99
CA LEU A 124 6.92 17.22 17.30
C LEU A 124 5.56 17.54 17.95
N GLY A 125 5.40 17.10 19.20
CA GLY A 125 4.32 17.52 20.09
C GLY A 125 4.66 18.76 20.89
N GLY A 126 3.65 19.49 21.37
CA GLY A 126 3.81 20.65 22.25
C GLY A 126 4.36 21.91 21.58
N VAL A 127 4.24 22.03 20.26
CA VAL A 127 4.67 23.20 19.49
C VAL A 127 3.57 24.27 19.54
N ALA A 128 3.66 25.18 20.51
CA ALA A 128 2.58 26.13 20.86
C ALA A 128 2.10 27.03 19.72
N GLU A 129 2.99 27.44 18.81
CA GLU A 129 2.68 28.37 17.71
C GLU A 129 2.16 27.66 16.45
N GLN A 130 1.97 26.34 16.51
CA GLN A 130 1.55 25.53 15.37
C GLN A 130 0.25 24.79 15.67
N PRO A 131 -0.69 24.73 14.71
CA PRO A 131 -1.85 23.85 14.86
C PRO A 131 -1.42 22.38 14.82
N GLU A 132 -2.33 21.50 15.20
CA GLU A 132 -2.18 20.08 14.85
C GLU A 132 -2.25 19.91 13.33
N ALA A 133 -1.11 19.59 12.71
CA ALA A 133 -0.97 19.66 11.26
C ALA A 133 0.12 18.75 10.69
N ALA A 134 0.04 18.50 9.37
CA ALA A 134 1.04 17.77 8.60
C ALA A 134 1.40 18.53 7.31
N TYR A 135 2.69 18.64 7.01
CA TYR A 135 3.21 19.38 5.86
C TYR A 135 4.27 18.59 5.11
N TYR A 136 4.32 18.72 3.79
CA TYR A 136 5.32 18.04 2.95
C TYR A 136 5.83 18.98 1.86
N SER A 137 7.14 19.09 1.77
CA SER A 137 7.87 19.67 0.64
C SER A 137 8.38 18.54 -0.24
N ARG A 138 7.83 18.45 -1.44
CA ARG A 138 8.28 17.55 -2.50
C ARG A 138 9.68 17.90 -2.96
N ARG A 139 9.97 19.21 -3.08
CA ARG A 139 11.26 19.73 -3.57
C ARG A 139 12.45 19.30 -2.70
N THR A 140 12.24 19.14 -1.40
CA THR A 140 13.32 18.84 -0.43
C THR A 140 13.14 17.53 0.33
N ASN A 141 12.09 16.76 0.02
CA ASN A 141 11.65 15.58 0.79
C ASN A 141 11.57 15.83 2.30
N THR A 142 11.09 17.01 2.68
CA THR A 142 10.94 17.37 4.09
C THR A 142 9.48 17.20 4.50
N ILE A 143 9.22 16.39 5.52
CA ILE A 143 7.91 16.21 6.15
C ILE A 143 7.94 16.84 7.54
N VAL A 144 6.90 17.59 7.89
CA VAL A 144 6.75 18.23 9.22
C VAL A 144 5.37 17.92 9.79
N PHE A 145 5.34 17.26 10.95
CA PHE A 145 4.16 17.05 11.77
C PHE A 145 4.25 17.90 13.03
N PHE A 146 3.18 18.63 13.31
CA PHE A 146 3.00 19.35 14.56
C PHE A 146 1.82 18.80 15.33
N ASN A 147 2.04 18.61 16.63
CA ASN A 147 1.03 18.32 17.64
C ASN A 147 0.16 17.08 17.37
N THR A 148 0.66 16.12 16.58
CA THR A 148 0.01 14.83 16.32
C THR A 148 0.98 13.68 16.57
N ALA A 149 0.46 12.58 17.10
CA ALA A 149 1.17 11.32 17.32
C ALA A 149 0.58 10.15 16.52
N TYR A 150 -0.34 10.41 15.59
CA TYR A 150 -0.98 9.33 14.82
C TYR A 150 0.01 8.69 13.85
N TYR A 151 0.46 7.47 14.17
CA TYR A 151 1.53 6.81 13.42
C TYR A 151 1.13 6.53 11.98
N GLY A 152 -0.14 6.20 11.73
CA GLY A 152 -0.65 5.92 10.38
C GLY A 152 -0.45 7.08 9.39
N GLN A 153 -0.54 8.33 9.84
CA GLN A 153 -0.27 9.49 8.97
C GLN A 153 1.24 9.67 8.74
N LEU A 154 2.06 9.49 9.76
CA LEU A 154 3.53 9.51 9.62
C LEU A 154 3.99 8.46 8.61
N LYS A 155 3.62 7.19 8.83
CA LYS A 155 3.94 6.05 7.96
C LYS A 155 3.62 6.36 6.51
N SER A 156 2.38 6.75 6.25
CA SER A 156 1.89 6.93 4.88
C SER A 156 2.53 8.11 4.13
N TRP A 157 2.82 9.21 4.81
CA TRP A 157 3.49 10.35 4.19
C TRP A 157 4.96 10.05 3.87
N VAL A 158 5.63 9.32 4.77
CA VAL A 158 6.99 8.82 4.51
C VAL A 158 7.00 7.89 3.32
N LEU A 159 6.07 6.93 3.24
CA LEU A 159 5.96 6.01 2.10
C LEU A 159 5.71 6.76 0.78
N GLY A 160 4.89 7.81 0.79
CA GLY A 160 4.70 8.67 -0.37
C GLY A 160 5.98 9.40 -0.80
N ALA A 161 6.74 9.96 0.15
CA ALA A 161 8.00 10.65 -0.14
C ALA A 161 9.10 9.68 -0.63
N VAL A 162 9.19 8.49 -0.05
CA VAL A 162 10.08 7.40 -0.51
C VAL A 162 9.65 6.93 -1.90
N GLY A 163 8.35 6.77 -2.15
CA GLY A 163 7.82 6.38 -3.45
C GLY A 163 8.23 7.34 -4.56
N ARG A 164 8.21 8.65 -4.29
CA ARG A 164 8.73 9.68 -5.22
C ARG A 164 10.23 9.51 -5.49
N VAL A 165 11.06 9.35 -4.46
CA VAL A 165 12.51 9.08 -4.62
C VAL A 165 12.72 7.87 -5.52
N LEU A 166 12.02 6.77 -5.22
CA LEU A 166 12.11 5.51 -5.95
C LEU A 166 11.69 5.66 -7.43
N ALA A 167 10.63 6.41 -7.72
CA ALA A 167 10.15 6.59 -9.08
C ALA A 167 11.02 7.57 -9.89
N GLU A 168 11.33 8.76 -9.37
CA GLU A 168 12.09 9.79 -10.10
C GLU A 168 13.57 9.45 -10.24
N GLU A 169 14.19 8.86 -9.22
CA GLU A 169 15.62 8.61 -9.24
C GLU A 169 15.96 7.20 -9.74
N TYR A 170 15.09 6.22 -9.51
CA TYR A 170 15.37 4.80 -9.78
C TYR A 170 14.40 4.11 -10.74
N GLY A 171 13.24 4.69 -11.06
CA GLY A 171 12.23 4.05 -11.91
C GLY A 171 11.48 2.91 -11.23
N ILE A 172 11.61 2.81 -9.89
CA ILE A 172 11.00 1.77 -9.07
C ILE A 172 9.57 2.18 -8.76
N HIS A 173 8.62 1.32 -9.11
CA HIS A 173 7.20 1.59 -8.95
C HIS A 173 6.73 1.28 -7.53
N SER A 174 6.25 2.32 -6.85
CA SER A 174 5.76 2.26 -5.48
C SER A 174 4.23 2.19 -5.45
N VAL A 175 3.68 1.03 -5.12
CA VAL A 175 2.23 0.76 -5.19
C VAL A 175 1.63 0.58 -3.81
N HIS A 176 0.55 1.32 -3.53
CA HIS A 176 -0.33 1.06 -2.40
C HIS A 176 -1.18 -0.19 -2.70
N GLY A 177 -0.68 -1.34 -2.30
CA GLY A 177 -1.23 -2.64 -2.65
C GLY A 177 -0.73 -3.74 -1.74
N ALA A 178 -1.36 -4.91 -1.83
CA ALA A 178 -0.92 -6.11 -1.13
C ALA A 178 -0.35 -7.12 -2.13
N CYS A 179 0.60 -7.95 -1.70
CA CYS A 179 1.15 -9.00 -2.55
C CYS A 179 1.22 -10.34 -1.81
N VAL A 180 0.90 -11.40 -2.54
CA VAL A 180 1.05 -12.79 -2.11
C VAL A 180 1.67 -13.55 -3.28
N GLU A 181 2.63 -14.42 -2.98
CA GLU A 181 3.16 -15.36 -3.96
C GLU A 181 2.34 -16.65 -3.91
N LYS A 182 2.00 -17.21 -5.07
CA LYS A 182 1.46 -18.56 -5.23
C LYS A 182 2.23 -19.26 -6.33
N ASP A 183 2.76 -20.46 -6.05
CA ASP A 183 3.51 -21.26 -7.03
C ASP A 183 4.65 -20.46 -7.72
N ALA A 184 5.43 -19.71 -6.94
CA ALA A 184 6.50 -18.81 -7.40
C ALA A 184 6.05 -17.63 -8.29
N HIS A 185 4.75 -17.33 -8.30
CA HIS A 185 4.16 -16.20 -9.01
C HIS A 185 3.49 -15.22 -8.06
N GLY A 186 3.96 -13.97 -8.10
CA GLY A 186 3.37 -12.86 -7.36
C GLY A 186 2.01 -12.45 -7.91
N ILE A 187 1.07 -12.23 -6.99
CA ILE A 187 -0.27 -11.68 -7.20
C ILE A 187 -0.34 -10.36 -6.45
N LEU A 188 -0.53 -9.26 -7.17
CA LEU A 188 -0.66 -7.92 -6.61
C LEU A 188 -2.13 -7.50 -6.57
N TYR A 189 -2.60 -7.09 -5.40
CA TYR A 189 -3.90 -6.48 -5.19
C TYR A 189 -3.74 -4.96 -5.11
N ILE A 190 -4.45 -4.24 -5.97
CA ILE A 190 -4.56 -2.78 -5.89
C ILE A 190 -6.02 -2.47 -5.64
N ALA A 191 -6.30 -1.70 -4.60
CA ALA A 191 -7.61 -1.69 -4.00
C ALA A 191 -7.87 -0.36 -3.28
N PRO A 192 -9.02 0.29 -3.52
CA PRO A 192 -9.43 1.40 -2.68
C PRO A 192 -9.76 0.91 -1.27
N THR A 193 -9.75 1.85 -0.32
CA THR A 193 -10.09 1.55 1.08
C THR A 193 -11.46 0.85 1.17
N GLY A 194 -11.55 -0.20 2.01
CA GLY A 194 -12.83 -0.89 2.31
C GLY A 194 -13.24 -2.01 1.34
N THR A 195 -12.47 -2.27 0.28
CA THR A 195 -12.79 -3.31 -0.72
C THR A 195 -12.27 -4.71 -0.39
N GLY A 196 -11.55 -4.89 0.73
CA GLY A 196 -11.10 -6.21 1.20
C GLY A 196 -9.68 -6.60 0.79
N LYS A 197 -8.78 -5.63 0.57
CA LYS A 197 -7.33 -5.85 0.31
C LYS A 197 -6.71 -6.83 1.31
N SER A 198 -6.73 -6.48 2.60
CA SER A 198 -6.15 -7.32 3.65
C SER A 198 -6.87 -8.66 3.80
N THR A 199 -8.20 -8.68 3.70
CA THR A 199 -8.95 -9.95 3.72
C THR A 199 -8.51 -10.89 2.59
N SER A 200 -8.23 -10.34 1.41
CA SER A 200 -7.82 -11.13 0.25
C SER A 200 -6.37 -11.62 0.35
N SER A 201 -5.45 -10.77 0.79
CA SER A 201 -4.04 -11.13 0.96
C SER A 201 -3.87 -12.25 2.00
N TYR A 202 -4.43 -12.09 3.19
CA TYR A 202 -4.36 -13.12 4.23
C TYR A 202 -5.21 -14.35 3.91
N GLY A 203 -6.33 -14.19 3.19
CA GLY A 203 -7.19 -15.29 2.78
C GLY A 203 -6.47 -16.23 1.80
N LEU A 204 -5.74 -15.67 0.83
CA LEU A 204 -5.00 -16.46 -0.13
C LEU A 204 -3.84 -17.23 0.52
N VAL A 205 -3.24 -16.71 1.60
CA VAL A 205 -2.23 -17.43 2.38
C VAL A 205 -2.75 -18.74 2.97
N GLY A 206 -4.07 -18.97 3.03
CA GLY A 206 -4.64 -20.28 3.39
C GLY A 206 -4.42 -21.38 2.34
N PHE A 207 -4.08 -21.04 1.09
CA PHE A 207 -3.92 -22.00 0.00
C PHE A 207 -2.53 -22.68 0.05
N PRO A 208 -2.38 -23.91 -0.47
CA PRO A 208 -1.07 -24.55 -0.62
C PRO A 208 -0.10 -23.72 -1.47
N HIS A 209 1.21 -23.87 -1.23
CA HIS A 209 2.27 -23.22 -1.99
C HIS A 209 2.14 -21.70 -2.11
N THR A 210 1.70 -21.05 -1.03
CA THR A 210 1.60 -19.59 -0.94
C THR A 210 2.57 -18.99 0.06
N ARG A 211 3.07 -17.78 -0.22
CA ARG A 211 3.93 -17.00 0.68
C ARG A 211 3.40 -15.58 0.81
N PHE A 212 3.24 -15.12 2.05
CA PHE A 212 2.85 -13.75 2.35
C PHE A 212 4.00 -12.78 2.08
N HIS A 213 3.76 -11.78 1.24
CA HIS A 213 4.77 -10.78 0.85
C HIS A 213 4.52 -9.43 1.51
N SER A 214 3.36 -8.80 1.25
CA SER A 214 3.01 -7.48 1.79
C SER A 214 1.50 -7.30 1.95
N ASP A 215 1.05 -6.53 2.95
CA ASP A 215 -0.39 -6.16 3.12
C ASP A 215 -0.75 -4.77 2.57
N ASP A 216 0.21 -3.84 2.52
CA ASP A 216 -0.13 -2.43 2.38
C ASP A 216 0.65 -1.68 1.30
N TRP A 217 1.94 -2.02 1.11
CA TRP A 217 2.82 -1.33 0.17
C TRP A 217 3.80 -2.30 -0.50
N VAL A 218 4.03 -2.12 -1.80
CA VAL A 218 4.88 -3.00 -2.63
C VAL A 218 5.77 -2.16 -3.54
N TYR A 219 7.04 -2.52 -3.67
CA TYR A 219 7.97 -1.91 -4.62
C TYR A 219 8.21 -2.84 -5.80
N ILE A 220 8.15 -2.32 -7.03
CA ILE A 220 8.21 -3.13 -8.25
C ILE A 220 9.32 -2.63 -9.16
N ARG A 221 10.15 -3.58 -9.61
CA ARG A 221 11.18 -3.36 -10.62
C ARG A 221 10.80 -4.03 -11.93
N TYR A 222 10.86 -3.29 -13.02
CA TYR A 222 10.70 -3.80 -14.38
C TYR A 222 12.06 -4.13 -14.98
N THR A 223 12.32 -5.39 -15.28
CA THR A 223 13.63 -5.88 -15.70
C THR A 223 13.67 -6.22 -17.19
N PHE A 224 14.70 -5.71 -17.86
CA PHE A 224 15.01 -5.96 -19.24
C PHE A 224 16.10 -7.01 -19.33
N ARG A 225 16.02 -7.87 -20.35
CA ARG A 225 17.05 -8.88 -20.60
C ARG A 225 18.21 -8.25 -21.37
N ALA A 226 19.42 -8.42 -20.86
CA ALA A 226 20.64 -8.16 -21.60
C ALA A 226 20.98 -9.36 -22.49
N ARG A 227 21.67 -9.13 -23.61
CA ARG A 227 22.08 -10.17 -24.56
C ARG A 227 23.08 -11.17 -23.98
N ASP A 228 23.77 -10.79 -22.91
CA ASP A 228 24.66 -11.67 -22.14
C ASP A 228 23.90 -12.59 -21.16
N GLY A 229 22.57 -12.53 -21.13
CA GLY A 229 21.69 -13.36 -20.33
C GLY A 229 21.27 -12.76 -19.00
N ARG A 230 21.92 -11.68 -18.53
CA ARG A 230 21.53 -10.99 -17.29
C ARG A 230 20.21 -10.26 -17.44
N ARG A 231 19.58 -9.94 -16.30
CA ARG A 231 18.41 -9.04 -16.23
C ARG A 231 18.80 -7.80 -15.44
N LEU A 232 18.34 -6.63 -15.89
CA LEU A 232 18.51 -5.38 -15.16
C LEU A 232 17.25 -4.53 -15.20
N HIS A 233 16.95 -3.89 -14.07
CA HIS A 233 16.01 -2.80 -13.97
C HIS A 233 16.70 -1.49 -14.37
N PRO A 234 16.28 -0.82 -15.46
CA PRO A 234 16.98 0.35 -15.95
C PRO A 234 16.68 1.55 -15.05
N VAL A 235 17.74 2.23 -14.59
CA VAL A 235 17.69 3.39 -13.69
C VAL A 235 17.99 4.67 -14.44
N ALA A 236 18.94 4.61 -15.38
CA ALA A 236 19.37 5.77 -16.14
C ALA A 236 19.84 5.38 -17.55
N VAL A 237 19.70 6.32 -18.48
CA VAL A 237 20.29 6.27 -19.82
C VAL A 237 21.18 7.48 -20.00
N ALA A 238 22.48 7.27 -20.24
CA ALA A 238 23.40 8.34 -20.62
C ALA A 238 23.51 8.42 -22.15
N LEU A 239 23.32 9.63 -22.69
CA LEU A 239 23.33 9.92 -24.11
C LEU A 239 24.70 10.42 -24.58
N PRO A 240 25.07 10.23 -25.87
CA PRO A 240 26.38 10.65 -26.39
C PRO A 240 26.67 12.15 -26.30
N ASP A 241 25.64 12.99 -26.21
CA ASP A 241 25.75 14.44 -26.06
C ASP A 241 25.98 14.88 -24.59
N GLY A 242 26.07 13.94 -23.66
CA GLY A 242 26.27 14.18 -22.23
C GLY A 242 24.97 14.39 -21.45
N SER A 243 23.81 14.40 -22.11
CA SER A 243 22.51 14.43 -21.41
C SER A 243 22.14 13.06 -20.86
N GLN A 244 21.21 13.03 -19.90
CA GLN A 244 20.77 11.82 -19.22
C GLN A 244 19.25 11.76 -19.09
N VAL A 245 18.69 10.58 -19.25
CA VAL A 245 17.31 10.24 -18.86
C VAL A 245 17.37 9.38 -17.61
N GLN A 246 16.50 9.63 -16.63
CA GLN A 246 16.56 8.97 -15.33
C GLN A 246 15.18 8.51 -14.84
N GLY A 247 15.19 7.49 -13.99
CA GLY A 247 14.02 7.00 -13.26
C GLY A 247 12.94 6.48 -14.19
N TYR A 248 11.69 6.81 -13.88
CA TYR A 248 10.53 6.36 -14.66
C TYR A 248 10.59 6.77 -16.15
N GLN A 249 11.29 7.86 -16.48
CA GLN A 249 11.37 8.38 -17.85
C GLN A 249 12.17 7.45 -18.77
N VAL A 250 13.01 6.59 -18.20
CA VAL A 250 13.83 5.64 -18.94
C VAL A 250 12.96 4.67 -19.74
N PHE A 251 11.80 4.26 -19.23
CA PHE A 251 10.92 3.33 -19.93
C PHE A 251 10.39 3.91 -21.26
N GLY A 252 9.86 5.14 -21.22
CA GLY A 252 9.41 5.84 -22.42
C GLY A 252 10.54 6.09 -23.42
N TRP A 253 11.74 6.41 -22.94
CA TRP A 253 12.92 6.56 -23.79
C TRP A 253 13.34 5.24 -24.44
N LEU A 254 13.38 4.14 -23.69
CA LEU A 254 13.75 2.82 -24.21
C LEU A 254 12.79 2.34 -25.30
N GLU A 255 11.50 2.67 -25.18
CA GLU A 255 10.50 2.30 -26.17
C GLU A 255 10.58 3.13 -27.46
N SER A 256 10.84 4.44 -27.34
CA SER A 256 10.76 5.37 -28.47
C SER A 256 12.09 5.67 -29.15
N GLN A 257 13.21 5.65 -28.43
CA GLN A 257 14.52 6.15 -28.89
C GLN A 257 15.62 5.09 -28.92
N ALA A 258 15.52 4.02 -28.13
CA ALA A 258 16.63 3.06 -28.00
C ALA A 258 17.11 2.47 -29.35
N ARG A 259 16.19 2.22 -30.28
CA ARG A 259 16.52 1.63 -31.59
C ARG A 259 17.29 2.58 -32.50
N THR A 260 17.15 3.89 -32.33
CA THR A 260 17.82 4.91 -33.14
C THR A 260 19.10 5.44 -32.48
N GLN A 261 19.32 5.14 -31.20
CA GLN A 261 20.47 5.61 -30.41
C GLN A 261 21.26 4.44 -29.79
N PRO A 262 21.86 3.55 -30.59
CA PRO A 262 22.51 2.33 -30.08
C PRO A 262 23.78 2.60 -29.27
N ALA A 263 24.36 3.80 -29.37
CA ALA A 263 25.56 4.22 -28.65
C ALA A 263 25.27 4.75 -27.23
N ALA A 264 24.01 4.98 -26.87
CA ALA A 264 23.64 5.32 -25.52
C ALA A 264 23.93 4.15 -24.57
N THR A 265 24.14 4.45 -23.29
CA THR A 265 24.41 3.45 -22.26
C THR A 265 23.31 3.44 -21.22
N VAL A 266 22.90 2.25 -20.80
CA VAL A 266 21.88 2.04 -19.78
C VAL A 266 22.57 1.55 -18.52
N THR A 267 22.39 2.28 -17.43
CA THR A 267 22.75 1.84 -16.09
C THR A 267 21.49 1.37 -15.38
N GLY A 268 21.58 0.24 -14.70
CA GLY A 268 20.47 -0.36 -13.98
C GLY A 268 20.90 -1.26 -12.83
N LEU A 269 19.94 -1.87 -12.18
CA LEU A 269 20.14 -2.77 -11.04
C LEU A 269 19.72 -4.19 -11.41
N ASP A 270 20.53 -5.19 -11.10
CA ASP A 270 20.06 -6.59 -11.13
C ASP A 270 19.10 -6.90 -9.95
N LEU A 271 18.69 -8.16 -9.84
CA LEU A 271 17.78 -8.60 -8.78
C LEU A 271 18.47 -8.66 -7.42
N GLU A 272 19.79 -8.83 -7.41
CA GLU A 272 20.66 -8.80 -6.24
C GLU A 272 21.09 -7.37 -5.85
N ASN A 273 20.59 -6.36 -6.58
CA ASN A 273 20.84 -4.94 -6.36
C ASN A 273 22.28 -4.48 -6.66
N HIS A 274 23.01 -5.18 -7.53
CA HIS A 274 24.26 -4.70 -8.10
C HIS A 274 23.99 -3.78 -9.29
N GLU A 275 24.81 -2.74 -9.39
CA GLU A 275 24.79 -1.84 -10.54
C GLU A 275 25.39 -2.53 -11.77
N ILE A 276 24.68 -2.46 -12.89
CA ILE A 276 25.09 -2.97 -14.19
C ILE A 276 24.94 -1.86 -15.22
N THR A 277 26.00 -1.62 -15.98
CA THR A 277 25.96 -0.75 -17.16
C THR A 277 26.16 -1.57 -18.43
N VAL A 278 25.28 -1.38 -19.40
CA VAL A 278 25.35 -1.99 -20.73
C VAL A 278 25.09 -0.94 -21.81
N PRO A 279 25.68 -1.07 -23.01
CA PRO A 279 25.22 -0.27 -24.14
C PRO A 279 23.78 -0.66 -24.50
N VAL A 280 23.00 0.27 -25.07
CA VAL A 280 21.60 0.02 -25.47
C VAL A 280 21.50 -1.16 -26.44
N ASN A 281 22.44 -1.31 -27.38
CA ASN A 281 22.47 -2.45 -28.29
C ASN A 281 22.75 -3.80 -27.58
N GLY A 282 23.25 -3.75 -26.34
CA GLY A 282 23.43 -4.89 -25.44
C GLY A 282 22.14 -5.34 -24.77
N LEU A 283 21.06 -4.56 -24.83
CA LEU A 283 19.72 -5.00 -24.42
C LEU A 283 19.05 -5.82 -25.52
N ASP A 284 18.34 -6.87 -25.10
CA ASP A 284 17.40 -7.58 -25.95
C ASP A 284 16.01 -6.95 -25.82
N LEU A 285 15.78 -5.86 -26.56
CA LEU A 285 14.52 -5.13 -26.56
C LEU A 285 13.32 -5.93 -27.11
N ASN A 286 13.57 -7.12 -27.68
CA ASN A 286 12.52 -8.01 -28.16
C ASN A 286 12.17 -9.08 -27.11
N ALA A 287 13.02 -9.30 -26.10
CA ALA A 287 12.72 -10.20 -25.00
C ALA A 287 11.63 -9.62 -24.10
N PRO A 288 10.81 -10.48 -23.46
CA PRO A 288 9.83 -10.05 -22.48
C PRO A 288 10.47 -9.33 -21.30
N VAL A 289 9.93 -8.13 -21.00
CA VAL A 289 10.17 -7.43 -19.74
C VAL A 289 9.43 -8.18 -18.64
N GLU A 290 10.04 -8.29 -17.46
CA GLU A 290 9.44 -8.97 -16.30
C GLU A 290 9.37 -8.01 -15.11
N ALA A 291 8.28 -8.09 -14.33
CA ALA A 291 8.12 -7.36 -13.09
C ALA A 291 8.51 -8.22 -11.89
N TYR A 292 9.21 -7.61 -10.93
CA TYR A 292 9.59 -8.23 -9.66
C TYR A 292 9.20 -7.34 -8.50
N ALA A 293 8.50 -7.91 -7.52
CA ALA A 293 8.01 -7.21 -6.35
C ALA A 293 8.88 -7.46 -5.11
N PHE A 294 9.09 -6.41 -4.32
CA PHE A 294 9.90 -6.37 -3.11
C PHE A 294 9.08 -5.83 -1.94
N THR A 295 9.32 -6.37 -0.74
CA THR A 295 8.57 -5.96 0.45
C THR A 295 9.01 -4.58 0.90
N SER A 296 8.11 -3.86 1.58
CA SER A 296 8.37 -2.53 2.11
C SER A 296 8.72 -2.55 3.59
N GLU A 297 7.92 -3.26 4.38
CA GLU A 297 7.90 -3.22 5.84
C GLU A 297 8.70 -4.37 6.48
N LYS A 298 9.29 -4.11 7.65
CA LYS A 298 9.89 -5.13 8.55
C LYS A 298 8.81 -5.80 9.41
N ILE A 299 8.00 -4.97 10.06
CA ILE A 299 6.86 -5.36 10.91
C ILE A 299 5.65 -4.58 10.43
N PHE A 300 4.47 -5.19 10.36
CA PHE A 300 3.32 -4.60 9.67
C PHE A 300 2.41 -3.81 10.61
N TYR A 301 2.04 -2.60 10.19
CA TYR A 301 1.06 -1.75 10.89
C TYR A 301 -0.39 -2.11 10.52
N LEU A 302 -0.97 -3.11 11.18
CA LEU A 302 -2.23 -3.74 10.78
C LEU A 302 -3.43 -3.29 11.61
N ARG A 303 -4.62 -3.35 11.02
CA ARG A 303 -5.87 -3.17 11.78
C ARG A 303 -6.08 -4.32 12.74
N THR A 304 -6.48 -4.01 13.97
CA THR A 304 -6.77 -5.03 14.99
C THR A 304 -8.03 -5.82 14.67
N ASN A 305 -9.00 -5.25 13.94
CA ASN A 305 -10.19 -5.96 13.48
C ASN A 305 -9.92 -7.06 12.43
N LEU A 306 -8.66 -7.23 11.98
CA LEU A 306 -8.26 -8.39 11.18
C LEU A 306 -8.61 -9.71 11.86
N VAL A 307 -8.66 -9.74 13.21
CA VAL A 307 -9.07 -10.90 14.00
C VAL A 307 -10.47 -11.42 13.67
N GLU A 308 -11.35 -10.60 13.09
CA GLU A 308 -12.68 -11.07 12.65
C GLU A 308 -12.58 -12.14 11.54
N ASN A 309 -11.55 -12.07 10.71
CA ASN A 309 -11.34 -13.01 9.60
C ASN A 309 -10.16 -13.95 9.86
N PHE A 310 -9.22 -13.55 10.70
CA PHE A 310 -8.00 -14.31 11.04
C PHE A 310 -7.81 -14.35 12.57
N PRO A 311 -8.68 -15.06 13.30
CA PRO A 311 -8.68 -15.07 14.77
C PRO A 311 -7.34 -15.49 15.39
N LEU A 312 -6.56 -16.32 14.69
CA LEU A 312 -5.23 -16.77 15.14
C LEU A 312 -4.22 -15.63 15.31
N SER A 313 -4.42 -14.52 14.60
CA SER A 313 -3.59 -13.32 14.76
C SER A 313 -3.78 -12.66 16.13
N ALA A 314 -4.87 -12.93 16.85
CA ALA A 314 -5.21 -12.28 18.12
C ALA A 314 -4.10 -12.45 19.18
N MET A 315 -3.51 -13.65 19.30
CA MET A 315 -2.41 -13.87 20.25
C MET A 315 -1.23 -12.93 19.96
N GLN A 316 -0.80 -12.86 18.69
CA GLN A 316 0.36 -12.05 18.32
C GLN A 316 0.06 -10.56 18.37
N MET A 317 -1.17 -10.14 18.05
CA MET A 317 -1.62 -8.76 18.27
C MET A 317 -1.58 -8.39 19.75
N LEU A 318 -2.09 -9.25 20.64
CA LEU A 318 -2.03 -9.03 22.08
C LEU A 318 -0.59 -9.07 22.63
N ARG A 319 0.37 -9.65 21.92
CA ARG A 319 1.80 -9.59 22.28
C ARG A 319 2.53 -8.39 21.66
N SER A 320 1.85 -7.59 20.86
CA SER A 320 2.42 -6.44 20.14
C SER A 320 2.04 -5.10 20.77
N LYS A 321 2.75 -4.04 20.36
CA LYS A 321 2.37 -2.66 20.65
C LYS A 321 1.12 -2.32 19.84
N MET A 322 0.11 -1.76 20.52
CA MET A 322 -1.13 -1.32 19.89
C MET A 322 -1.32 0.19 19.96
N GLU A 323 -2.07 0.72 19.00
CA GLU A 323 -2.48 2.11 18.93
C GLU A 323 -4.01 2.19 18.87
N ASN A 324 -4.61 3.04 19.70
CA ASN A 324 -6.02 3.40 19.66
C ASN A 324 -7.00 2.23 19.83
N VAL A 325 -6.66 1.21 20.63
CA VAL A 325 -7.63 0.17 21.01
C VAL A 325 -8.54 0.71 22.12
N PRO A 326 -9.87 0.79 21.92
CA PRO A 326 -10.76 1.40 22.90
C PRO A 326 -11.16 0.44 24.03
N ASP A 327 -11.88 0.97 25.01
CA ASP A 327 -12.69 0.18 25.94
C ASP A 327 -14.11 0.04 25.38
N VAL A 328 -14.73 -1.12 25.59
CA VAL A 328 -16.08 -1.42 25.07
C VAL A 328 -17.09 -1.52 26.20
N ALA A 329 -18.30 -1.05 25.95
CA ALA A 329 -19.41 -1.19 26.88
C ALA A 329 -19.91 -2.65 26.93
N PRO A 330 -20.42 -3.15 28.06
CA PRO A 330 -20.96 -4.52 28.15
C PRO A 330 -22.03 -4.81 27.08
N GLU A 331 -22.87 -3.84 26.73
CA GLU A 331 -23.90 -3.98 25.70
C GLU A 331 -23.31 -4.21 24.31
N TYR A 332 -22.11 -3.70 24.03
CA TYR A 332 -21.41 -3.98 22.78
C TYR A 332 -20.99 -5.45 22.69
N VAL A 333 -20.44 -5.99 23.78
CA VAL A 333 -20.03 -7.40 23.87
C VAL A 333 -21.25 -8.32 23.75
N ILE A 334 -22.32 -8.04 24.51
CA ILE A 334 -23.57 -8.83 24.48
C ILE A 334 -24.15 -8.89 23.07
N ARG A 335 -24.24 -7.76 22.37
CA ARG A 335 -24.77 -7.71 20.99
C ARG A 335 -23.93 -8.51 19.98
N ARG A 336 -22.67 -8.79 20.29
CA ARG A 336 -21.74 -9.50 19.40
C ARG A 336 -21.34 -10.88 19.93
N ALA A 337 -21.98 -11.37 20.99
CA ALA A 337 -21.59 -12.59 21.68
C ALA A 337 -21.46 -13.80 20.73
N ALA A 338 -22.42 -14.00 19.83
CA ALA A 338 -22.38 -15.10 18.87
C ALA A 338 -21.11 -15.07 17.98
N MET A 339 -20.82 -13.93 17.35
CA MET A 339 -19.60 -13.78 16.54
C MET A 339 -18.33 -13.96 17.38
N LEU A 340 -18.29 -13.40 18.59
CA LEU A 340 -17.13 -13.54 19.47
C LEU A 340 -16.93 -14.99 19.92
N ASP A 341 -18.00 -15.74 20.14
CA ASP A 341 -17.97 -17.16 20.48
C ASP A 341 -17.43 -18.00 19.32
N ASP A 342 -17.84 -17.71 18.09
CA ASP A 342 -17.29 -18.37 16.89
C ASP A 342 -15.77 -18.14 16.76
N LEU A 343 -15.30 -16.92 17.04
CA LEU A 343 -13.86 -16.61 17.04
C LEU A 343 -13.12 -17.34 18.18
N ILE A 344 -13.73 -17.45 19.36
CA ILE A 344 -13.16 -18.18 20.50
C ILE A 344 -13.06 -19.67 20.19
N GLU A 345 -14.08 -20.24 19.55
CA GLU A 345 -14.06 -21.63 19.10
C GLU A 345 -12.93 -21.86 18.11
N ALA A 346 -12.76 -20.98 17.11
CA ALA A 346 -11.64 -21.05 16.16
C ALA A 346 -10.28 -21.01 16.87
N ILE A 347 -10.09 -20.12 17.86
CA ILE A 347 -8.86 -20.03 18.66
C ILE A 347 -8.60 -21.31 19.49
N ARG A 348 -9.66 -21.91 20.04
CA ARG A 348 -9.55 -23.10 20.89
C ARG A 348 -9.35 -24.39 20.10
N THR A 349 -9.83 -24.44 18.86
CA THR A 349 -9.75 -25.63 17.99
C THR A 349 -8.46 -25.69 17.19
N GLU A 350 -7.75 -24.58 16.99
CA GLU A 350 -6.47 -24.53 16.27
C GLU A 350 -5.39 -25.46 16.87
N GLY A 351 -5.27 -25.46 18.21
CA GLY A 351 -4.17 -26.08 18.92
C GLY A 351 -2.90 -25.19 19.02
N GLY A 352 -1.84 -25.77 19.59
CA GLY A 352 -0.53 -25.12 19.70
C GLY A 352 -0.49 -23.84 20.55
N ALA A 353 0.48 -22.97 20.25
CA ALA A 353 0.81 -21.81 21.09
C ALA A 353 -0.36 -20.81 21.24
N VAL A 354 -1.20 -20.66 20.20
CA VAL A 354 -2.37 -19.77 20.24
C VAL A 354 -3.38 -20.30 21.25
N THR A 355 -3.75 -21.57 21.17
CA THR A 355 -4.68 -22.18 22.13
C THR A 355 -4.10 -22.15 23.56
N GLU A 356 -2.82 -22.48 23.73
CA GLU A 356 -2.13 -22.43 25.04
C GLU A 356 -2.15 -21.02 25.65
N TYR A 357 -1.94 -19.98 24.84
CA TYR A 357 -2.01 -18.61 25.31
C TYR A 357 -3.38 -18.28 25.92
N PHE A 358 -4.48 -18.80 25.35
CA PHE A 358 -5.83 -18.51 25.84
C PHE A 358 -6.39 -19.54 26.85
N ALA A 359 -5.74 -20.68 27.06
CA ALA A 359 -6.26 -21.79 27.85
C ALA A 359 -6.63 -21.45 29.31
N GLY A 360 -5.92 -20.52 29.94
CA GLY A 360 -6.16 -20.10 31.33
C GLY A 360 -7.17 -18.95 31.49
N ARG A 361 -7.79 -18.46 30.41
CA ARG A 361 -8.70 -17.31 30.44
C ARG A 361 -10.15 -17.78 30.35
N SER A 362 -11.02 -17.14 31.11
CA SER A 362 -12.47 -17.32 31.01
C SER A 362 -12.98 -16.86 29.64
N GLN A 363 -14.12 -17.41 29.22
CA GLN A 363 -14.75 -17.03 27.95
C GLN A 363 -15.07 -15.53 27.91
N GLU A 364 -15.51 -14.95 29.02
CA GLU A 364 -15.85 -13.53 29.12
C GLU A 364 -14.62 -12.63 28.98
N GLU A 365 -13.48 -13.01 29.57
CA GLU A 365 -12.22 -12.28 29.38
C GLU A 365 -11.78 -12.28 27.91
N ILE A 366 -11.91 -13.42 27.22
CA ILE A 366 -11.54 -13.51 25.81
C ILE A 366 -12.51 -12.68 24.94
N ARG A 367 -13.82 -12.75 25.21
CA ARG A 367 -14.82 -11.91 24.55
C ARG A 367 -14.49 -10.42 24.69
N GLN A 368 -14.18 -9.97 25.90
CA GLN A 368 -13.81 -8.57 26.15
C GLN A 368 -12.56 -8.17 25.37
N MET A 369 -11.51 -9.02 25.35
CA MET A 369 -10.30 -8.75 24.58
C MET A 369 -10.58 -8.65 23.07
N LEU A 370 -11.27 -9.64 22.50
CA LEU A 370 -11.60 -9.66 21.07
C LEU A 370 -12.52 -8.50 20.69
N ALA A 371 -13.53 -8.20 21.51
CA ALA A 371 -14.43 -7.07 21.28
C ALA A 371 -13.68 -5.74 21.21
N ARG A 372 -12.69 -5.52 22.09
CA ARG A 372 -11.85 -4.31 22.05
C ARG A 372 -11.00 -4.22 20.77
N LEU A 373 -10.42 -5.34 20.31
CA LEU A 373 -9.67 -5.39 19.05
C LEU A 373 -10.55 -5.10 17.81
N ILE A 374 -11.86 -5.32 17.92
CA ILE A 374 -12.80 -5.18 16.79
C ILE A 374 -13.52 -3.83 16.81
N ALA A 375 -13.66 -3.21 17.98
CA ALA A 375 -14.59 -2.11 18.18
C ALA A 375 -14.33 -0.85 17.37
N PHE A 376 -13.07 -0.57 17.02
CA PHE A 376 -12.68 0.65 16.32
C PHE A 376 -11.87 0.35 15.06
N ASP A 377 -12.37 0.73 13.89
CA ASP A 377 -11.78 0.40 12.58
C ASP A 377 -10.36 0.93 12.36
N ASN A 378 -9.98 1.96 13.11
CA ASN A 378 -8.64 2.57 13.06
C ASN A 378 -7.72 2.12 14.21
N ALA A 379 -8.14 1.17 15.05
CA ALA A 379 -7.26 0.58 16.05
C ALA A 379 -6.21 -0.31 15.36
N ARG A 380 -4.94 -0.19 15.77
CA ARG A 380 -3.79 -0.77 15.05
C ARG A 380 -2.87 -1.56 15.97
N ALA A 381 -2.13 -2.50 15.38
CA ALA A 381 -1.12 -3.32 16.03
C ALA A 381 0.14 -3.41 15.16
N MET A 382 1.32 -3.40 15.79
CA MET A 382 2.60 -3.69 15.12
C MET A 382 2.80 -5.21 15.05
N LEU A 383 2.21 -5.85 14.05
CA LEU A 383 2.21 -7.30 13.92
C LEU A 383 3.43 -7.79 13.14
N ASP A 384 4.28 -8.57 13.81
CA ASP A 384 5.32 -9.36 13.16
C ASP A 384 4.70 -10.65 12.63
N ILE A 385 4.43 -10.67 11.33
CA ILE A 385 3.75 -11.80 10.68
C ILE A 385 4.66 -13.04 10.59
N GLY A 386 5.98 -12.90 10.74
CA GLY A 386 6.89 -14.04 10.88
C GLY A 386 6.71 -14.81 12.20
N LYS A 387 5.95 -14.26 13.16
CA LYS A 387 5.52 -14.96 14.38
C LYS A 387 4.14 -15.60 14.26
N VAL A 388 3.45 -15.38 13.15
CA VAL A 388 2.11 -15.93 12.85
C VAL A 388 2.23 -17.05 11.83
N LEU A 389 3.00 -16.81 10.77
CA LEU A 389 3.23 -17.75 9.67
C LEU A 389 4.61 -18.41 9.83
N PRO A 390 4.77 -19.68 9.42
CA PRO A 390 6.08 -20.31 9.40
C PRO A 390 7.00 -19.64 8.38
N ALA A 391 8.32 -19.74 8.58
CA ALA A 391 9.32 -18.98 7.83
C ALA A 391 9.32 -19.23 6.31
N ASP A 392 8.91 -20.43 5.87
CA ASP A 392 8.77 -20.78 4.45
C ASP A 392 7.52 -20.18 3.79
N ARG A 393 6.59 -19.62 4.58
CA ARG A 393 5.32 -19.03 4.14
C ARG A 393 5.32 -17.51 4.15
N ILE A 394 6.48 -16.88 4.28
CA ILE A 394 6.63 -15.42 4.37
C ILE A 394 7.94 -14.96 3.71
N PHE A 395 7.96 -13.71 3.22
CA PHE A 395 9.18 -13.00 2.84
C PHE A 395 9.76 -12.25 4.04
N THR A 396 10.99 -12.58 4.44
CA THR A 396 11.69 -11.91 5.56
C THR A 396 12.89 -11.08 5.10
N ASN A 397 13.43 -11.34 3.90
CA ASN A 397 14.46 -10.51 3.31
C ASN A 397 13.79 -9.43 2.42
N PRO A 398 13.96 -8.12 2.72
CA PRO A 398 13.30 -7.06 1.94
C PRO A 398 13.82 -6.93 0.51
N MET A 399 14.95 -7.60 0.19
CA MET A 399 15.53 -7.65 -1.15
C MET A 399 15.33 -9.00 -1.84
N GLU A 400 14.53 -9.91 -1.26
CA GLU A 400 14.09 -11.13 -1.96
C GLU A 400 12.94 -10.77 -2.92
N PRO A 401 13.10 -10.97 -4.24
CA PRO A 401 12.07 -10.66 -5.20
C PRO A 401 11.07 -11.81 -5.35
N THR A 402 9.80 -11.46 -5.59
CA THR A 402 8.83 -12.39 -6.19
C THR A 402 8.49 -11.93 -7.61
N ARG A 403 8.43 -12.87 -8.57
CA ARG A 403 8.10 -12.53 -9.96
C ARG A 403 6.62 -12.21 -10.06
N LEU A 404 6.29 -10.95 -10.32
CA LEU A 404 4.91 -10.51 -10.45
C LEU A 404 4.34 -10.90 -11.82
N SER A 405 3.22 -11.63 -11.83
CA SER A 405 2.55 -12.05 -13.07
C SER A 405 1.08 -11.67 -13.16
N THR A 406 0.44 -11.41 -12.02
CA THR A 406 -1.01 -11.19 -11.93
C THR A 406 -1.27 -9.93 -11.10
N VAL A 407 -2.11 -9.04 -11.61
CA VAL A 407 -2.58 -7.83 -10.92
C VAL A 407 -4.09 -7.87 -10.85
N VAL A 408 -4.65 -7.67 -9.67
CA VAL A 408 -6.09 -7.66 -9.44
C VAL A 408 -6.49 -6.29 -8.88
N LEU A 409 -7.27 -5.54 -9.66
CA LEU A 409 -7.93 -4.32 -9.20
C LEU A 409 -9.20 -4.71 -8.45
N LEU A 410 -9.19 -4.58 -7.12
CA LEU A 410 -10.35 -4.83 -6.30
C LEU A 410 -11.31 -3.66 -6.37
N ARG A 411 -12.60 -3.95 -6.47
CA ARG A 411 -13.69 -2.98 -6.34
C ARG A 411 -14.84 -3.57 -5.54
N ARG A 412 -15.79 -2.72 -5.17
CA ARG A 412 -17.08 -3.13 -4.64
C ARG A 412 -18.17 -2.24 -5.20
N ASP A 413 -18.89 -2.78 -6.17
CA ASP A 413 -20.05 -2.13 -6.78
C ASP A 413 -21.20 -3.13 -6.89
N PRO A 414 -22.15 -3.13 -5.93
CA PRO A 414 -23.29 -4.04 -5.95
C PRO A 414 -24.22 -3.86 -7.16
N SER A 415 -24.13 -2.73 -7.87
CA SER A 415 -24.98 -2.47 -9.05
C SER A 415 -24.45 -3.14 -10.32
N ASP A 416 -23.19 -3.58 -10.32
CA ASP A 416 -22.53 -4.21 -11.45
C ASP A 416 -22.37 -5.73 -11.19
N PRO A 417 -23.07 -6.60 -11.95
CA PRO A 417 -23.05 -8.04 -11.72
C PRO A 417 -21.73 -8.71 -12.17
N VAL A 418 -20.80 -7.98 -12.78
CA VAL A 418 -19.50 -8.51 -13.22
C VAL A 418 -18.62 -8.78 -12.01
N VAL A 419 -18.34 -10.07 -11.77
CA VAL A 419 -17.51 -10.60 -10.69
C VAL A 419 -16.03 -10.44 -11.02
N ALA A 420 -15.60 -10.86 -12.21
CA ALA A 420 -14.20 -10.76 -12.62
C ALA A 420 -14.07 -10.56 -14.13
N GLN A 421 -13.09 -9.79 -14.58
CA GLN A 421 -12.81 -9.64 -16.01
C GLN A 421 -11.34 -9.35 -16.29
N ARG A 422 -10.85 -9.78 -17.45
CA ARG A 422 -9.54 -9.36 -17.98
C ARG A 422 -9.66 -7.92 -18.46
N LEU A 423 -8.77 -7.05 -18.01
CA LEU A 423 -8.79 -5.63 -18.35
C LEU A 423 -8.03 -5.34 -19.64
N THR A 424 -8.55 -4.41 -20.44
CA THR A 424 -7.75 -3.68 -21.44
C THR A 424 -6.91 -2.59 -20.78
N VAL A 425 -5.91 -2.05 -21.48
CA VAL A 425 -5.07 -0.95 -20.95
C VAL A 425 -5.92 0.26 -20.59
N ALA A 426 -6.90 0.60 -21.44
CA ALA A 426 -7.80 1.72 -21.21
C ALA A 426 -8.64 1.51 -19.95
N GLN A 427 -9.20 0.32 -19.75
CA GLN A 427 -9.97 0.00 -18.54
C GLN A 427 -9.10 0.04 -17.27
N PHE A 428 -7.88 -0.50 -17.35
CA PHE A 428 -6.93 -0.51 -16.23
C PHE A 428 -6.53 0.92 -15.83
N VAL A 429 -6.12 1.74 -16.79
CA VAL A 429 -5.72 3.13 -16.55
C VAL A 429 -6.91 3.97 -16.12
N ALA A 430 -8.08 3.83 -16.74
CA ALA A 430 -9.28 4.57 -16.35
C ALA A 430 -9.71 4.27 -14.91
N ALA A 431 -9.68 3.00 -14.49
CA ALA A 431 -10.02 2.60 -13.13
C ALA A 431 -9.09 3.26 -12.10
N LEU A 432 -7.78 3.27 -12.38
CA LEU A 432 -6.78 3.89 -11.51
C LEU A 432 -6.84 5.43 -11.55
N LEU A 433 -7.10 6.04 -12.71
CA LEU A 433 -7.17 7.50 -12.85
C LEU A 433 -8.34 8.08 -12.05
N ILE A 434 -9.51 7.45 -12.12
CA ILE A 434 -10.68 7.88 -11.35
C ILE A 434 -10.58 7.42 -9.89
N GLY A 435 -10.17 6.19 -9.67
CA GLY A 435 -9.92 5.67 -8.34
C GLY A 435 -11.18 5.61 -7.46
N GLU A 436 -12.35 5.31 -8.04
CA GLU A 436 -13.61 5.35 -7.31
C GLU A 436 -13.67 4.29 -6.20
N THR A 437 -13.97 4.72 -4.99
CA THR A 437 -14.17 3.90 -3.79
C THR A 437 -15.62 3.43 -3.67
N PRO A 438 -15.94 2.46 -2.81
CA PRO A 438 -17.33 2.04 -2.57
C PRO A 438 -18.25 3.19 -2.10
N ASP A 439 -17.70 4.16 -1.37
CA ASP A 439 -18.41 5.36 -0.90
C ASP A 439 -18.46 6.49 -1.96
N LYS A 440 -18.13 6.18 -3.22
CA LYS A 440 -18.09 7.13 -4.35
C LYS A 440 -17.12 8.30 -4.19
N LYS A 441 -16.15 8.18 -3.27
CA LYS A 441 -14.98 9.06 -3.20
C LYS A 441 -13.98 8.69 -4.29
N ARG A 442 -13.16 9.64 -4.73
CA ARG A 442 -12.10 9.46 -5.72
C ARG A 442 -10.73 9.42 -5.05
N GLU A 443 -10.02 8.31 -5.24
CA GLU A 443 -8.65 8.09 -4.75
C GLU A 443 -7.76 7.75 -5.94
N VAL A 444 -7.15 8.75 -6.58
CA VAL A 444 -6.27 8.55 -7.76
C VAL A 444 -5.22 7.48 -7.46
N ALA A 445 -5.01 6.57 -8.41
CA ALA A 445 -4.17 5.38 -8.31
C ALA A 445 -4.55 4.41 -7.19
N TYR A 446 -5.78 4.50 -6.66
CA TYR A 446 -6.20 3.86 -5.40
C TYR A 446 -5.24 4.15 -4.24
N ASN A 447 -4.63 5.34 -4.26
CA ASN A 447 -3.60 5.73 -3.32
C ASN A 447 -3.89 7.13 -2.77
N ALA A 448 -4.72 7.18 -1.73
CA ALA A 448 -4.99 8.40 -0.96
C ALA A 448 -3.77 8.92 -0.17
N TYR A 449 -2.59 8.31 -0.33
CA TYR A 449 -1.35 8.66 0.37
C TYR A 449 -0.28 9.24 -0.56
N ARG A 450 -0.55 9.39 -1.86
CA ARG A 450 0.38 9.98 -2.83
C ARG A 450 0.91 11.33 -2.35
N ALA A 451 2.22 11.54 -2.51
CA ALA A 451 2.93 12.73 -2.03
C ALA A 451 2.88 13.85 -3.08
N VAL A 452 1.67 14.29 -3.42
CA VAL A 452 1.38 15.13 -4.60
C VAL A 452 0.53 16.35 -4.26
N ASP A 453 0.47 17.30 -5.19
CA ASP A 453 -0.52 18.37 -5.18
C ASP A 453 -1.86 17.84 -5.70
N ASP A 454 -2.66 17.35 -4.75
CA ASP A 454 -3.97 16.74 -4.99
C ASP A 454 -4.91 17.66 -5.79
N ASP A 455 -4.87 18.97 -5.58
CA ASP A 455 -5.83 19.90 -6.21
C ASP A 455 -5.52 20.09 -7.69
N VAL A 456 -4.23 20.22 -8.03
CA VAL A 456 -3.76 20.31 -9.41
C VAL A 456 -4.06 19.02 -10.19
N GLU A 457 -3.78 17.86 -9.59
CA GLU A 457 -4.09 16.57 -10.24
C GLU A 457 -5.60 16.38 -10.44
N LYS A 458 -6.42 16.68 -9.43
CA LYS A 458 -7.89 16.57 -9.53
C LYS A 458 -8.45 17.50 -10.61
N ALA A 459 -7.97 18.74 -10.68
CA ALA A 459 -8.38 19.69 -11.71
C ALA A 459 -8.01 19.20 -13.12
N PHE A 460 -6.81 18.63 -13.27
CA PHE A 460 -6.38 18.02 -14.52
C PHE A 460 -7.29 16.84 -14.92
N ILE A 461 -7.55 15.91 -14.00
CA ILE A 461 -8.41 14.74 -14.26
C ILE A 461 -9.84 15.17 -14.63
N ALA A 462 -10.41 16.16 -13.94
CA ALA A 462 -11.74 16.68 -14.28
C ALA A 462 -11.77 17.22 -15.72
N ALA A 463 -10.73 17.94 -16.14
CA ALA A 463 -10.63 18.45 -17.50
C ALA A 463 -10.39 17.33 -18.55
N VAL A 464 -9.72 16.24 -18.19
CA VAL A 464 -9.64 15.02 -19.02
C VAL A 464 -11.03 14.39 -19.21
N GLU A 465 -11.81 14.24 -18.13
CA GLU A 465 -13.18 13.73 -18.21
C GLU A 465 -14.08 14.61 -19.09
N ASP A 466 -13.95 15.94 -19.00
CA ASP A 466 -14.71 16.87 -19.84
C ASP A 466 -14.33 16.81 -21.32
N GLU A 467 -13.05 16.64 -21.65
CA GLU A 467 -12.63 16.37 -23.03
C GLU A 467 -13.22 15.05 -23.52
N ALA A 468 -13.11 13.99 -22.73
CA ALA A 468 -13.60 12.67 -23.09
C ALA A 468 -15.11 12.69 -23.32
N ARG A 469 -15.90 13.33 -22.45
CA ARG A 469 -17.36 13.52 -22.59
C ARG A 469 -17.71 14.26 -23.88
N ARG A 470 -17.05 15.39 -24.15
CA ARG A 470 -17.31 16.20 -25.36
C ARG A 470 -17.07 15.41 -26.64
N ARG A 471 -16.01 14.60 -26.68
CA ARG A 471 -15.70 13.76 -27.85
C ARG A 471 -16.67 12.61 -28.00
N SER A 472 -17.07 11.96 -26.90
CA SER A 472 -18.11 10.91 -26.93
C SER A 472 -19.45 11.45 -27.41
N ALA A 473 -19.82 12.68 -27.02
CA ALA A 473 -21.05 13.34 -27.47
C ALA A 473 -21.03 13.76 -28.95
N ALA A 474 -19.85 13.93 -29.54
CA ALA A 474 -19.67 14.25 -30.96
C ALA A 474 -19.67 13.01 -31.88
N ALA A 475 -19.72 11.79 -31.32
CA ALA A 475 -19.83 10.56 -32.09
C ALA A 475 -21.27 10.33 -32.59
N PRO A 476 -21.48 9.74 -33.79
CA PRO A 476 -22.82 9.51 -34.35
C PRO A 476 -23.73 8.73 -33.37
N ALA A 477 -25.01 9.10 -33.34
CA ALA A 477 -26.02 8.53 -32.45
C ALA A 477 -26.17 7.01 -32.62
N GLY A 478 -25.55 6.25 -31.71
CA GLY A 478 -25.58 4.79 -31.68
C GLY A 478 -24.88 4.16 -30.46
N ALA A 479 -24.15 4.94 -29.66
CA ALA A 479 -23.53 4.49 -28.41
C ALA A 479 -24.35 5.00 -27.21
N GLY A 480 -24.75 4.08 -26.33
CA GLY A 480 -25.67 4.32 -25.22
C GLY A 480 -25.31 5.52 -24.33
N HIS A 481 -26.34 6.24 -23.90
CA HIS A 481 -26.25 7.37 -22.98
C HIS A 481 -25.81 6.94 -21.57
N GLY A 482 -24.85 7.66 -20.98
CA GLY A 482 -24.75 7.82 -19.52
C GLY A 482 -23.36 7.64 -18.89
N GLN A 483 -22.50 6.76 -19.41
CA GLN A 483 -21.19 6.47 -18.82
C GLN A 483 -20.04 6.78 -19.78
N LEU A 484 -19.02 7.48 -19.26
CA LEU A 484 -17.80 7.78 -19.99
C LEU A 484 -17.03 6.47 -20.26
N SER A 485 -16.74 6.18 -21.54
CA SER A 485 -16.00 4.96 -21.87
C SER A 485 -14.54 5.08 -21.43
N ALA A 486 -13.97 3.96 -20.99
CA ALA A 486 -12.57 3.89 -20.57
C ALA A 486 -11.61 4.29 -21.70
N ASP A 487 -11.90 3.91 -22.95
CA ASP A 487 -11.11 4.29 -24.13
C ASP A 487 -11.15 5.80 -24.40
N ALA A 488 -12.31 6.45 -24.21
CA ALA A 488 -12.41 7.89 -24.38
C ALA A 488 -11.61 8.63 -23.31
N LEU A 489 -11.70 8.18 -22.05
CA LEU A 489 -10.97 8.75 -20.93
C LEU A 489 -9.46 8.57 -21.10
N TYR A 490 -9.01 7.35 -21.37
CA TYR A 490 -7.59 7.05 -21.55
C TYR A 490 -7.00 7.78 -22.76
N GLY A 491 -7.71 7.78 -23.89
CA GLY A 491 -7.26 8.52 -25.07
C GLY A 491 -7.20 10.04 -24.83
N ALA A 492 -8.10 10.61 -24.02
CA ALA A 492 -8.03 12.02 -23.63
C ALA A 492 -6.82 12.30 -22.72
N PHE A 493 -6.53 11.40 -21.77
CA PHE A 493 -5.33 11.48 -20.94
C PHE A 493 -4.05 11.46 -21.78
N GLU A 494 -3.90 10.52 -22.71
CA GLU A 494 -2.69 10.38 -23.54
C GLU A 494 -2.41 11.58 -24.44
N ARG A 495 -3.45 12.27 -24.92
CA ARG A 495 -3.27 13.45 -25.80
C ARG A 495 -2.82 14.70 -25.07
N ARG A 496 -2.92 14.73 -23.74
CA ARG A 496 -2.67 15.94 -22.96
C ARG A 496 -1.21 16.04 -22.54
N SER A 497 -0.51 16.97 -23.19
CA SER A 497 0.88 17.31 -22.88
C SER A 497 1.03 18.24 -21.68
N ASP A 498 -0.04 18.53 -20.94
CA ASP A 498 -0.05 19.36 -19.74
C ASP A 498 -0.33 18.55 -18.46
N ALA A 499 -0.30 17.21 -18.54
CA ALA A 499 -0.41 16.35 -17.36
C ALA A 499 0.67 16.71 -16.32
N PRO A 500 0.29 16.91 -15.04
CA PRO A 500 1.24 17.07 -13.93
C PRO A 500 2.28 15.95 -13.94
N GLU A 501 3.52 16.28 -13.65
CA GLU A 501 4.64 15.33 -13.65
C GLU A 501 4.36 14.11 -12.77
N THR A 502 3.75 14.33 -11.60
CA THR A 502 3.38 13.26 -10.65
C THR A 502 2.35 12.28 -11.23
N LEU A 503 1.42 12.73 -12.10
CA LEU A 503 0.52 11.83 -12.81
C LEU A 503 1.23 11.11 -13.95
N ARG A 504 2.13 11.79 -14.68
CA ARG A 504 2.90 11.12 -15.75
C ARG A 504 3.77 10.01 -15.20
N GLU A 505 4.47 10.28 -14.11
CA GLU A 505 5.28 9.32 -13.37
C GLU A 505 4.46 8.08 -13.02
N GLU A 506 3.39 8.27 -12.25
CA GLU A 506 2.57 7.18 -11.75
C GLU A 506 1.97 6.34 -12.90
N PHE A 507 1.41 7.01 -13.92
CA PHE A 507 0.72 6.32 -14.99
C PHE A 507 1.64 5.72 -16.05
N GLU A 508 2.88 6.23 -16.21
CA GLU A 508 3.90 5.53 -16.99
C GLU A 508 4.29 4.22 -16.31
N LEU A 509 4.45 4.22 -14.98
CA LEU A 509 4.77 3.00 -14.23
C LEU A 509 3.60 2.01 -14.19
N PHE A 510 2.35 2.47 -14.14
CA PHE A 510 1.19 1.60 -14.34
C PHE A 510 1.09 1.03 -15.76
N ARG A 511 1.46 1.80 -16.79
CA ARG A 511 1.51 1.30 -18.17
C ARG A 511 2.55 0.19 -18.30
N GLN A 512 3.73 0.34 -17.69
CA GLN A 512 4.73 -0.72 -17.63
C GLN A 512 4.20 -1.96 -16.90
N MET A 513 3.50 -1.81 -15.78
CA MET A 513 2.86 -2.92 -15.07
C MET A 513 1.88 -3.67 -15.97
N PHE A 514 0.97 -2.95 -16.63
CA PHE A 514 -0.05 -3.55 -17.49
C PHE A 514 0.57 -4.31 -18.65
N ARG A 515 1.67 -3.79 -19.22
CA ARG A 515 2.40 -4.42 -20.32
C ARG A 515 2.98 -5.79 -19.95
N VAL A 516 3.37 -5.99 -18.69
CA VAL A 516 4.12 -7.18 -18.26
C VAL A 516 3.31 -8.15 -17.39
N CYS A 517 2.15 -7.73 -16.89
CA CYS A 517 1.29 -8.52 -16.01
C CYS A 517 -0.08 -8.82 -16.64
N ASN A 518 -0.73 -9.89 -16.15
CA ASN A 518 -2.14 -10.13 -16.41
C ASN A 518 -3.00 -9.35 -15.42
N CYS A 519 -3.64 -8.29 -15.90
CA CYS A 519 -4.46 -7.38 -15.10
C CYS A 519 -5.95 -7.74 -15.18
N PHE A 520 -6.57 -7.94 -14.04
CA PHE A 520 -7.98 -8.25 -13.88
C PHE A 520 -8.67 -7.22 -12.99
N ALA A 521 -9.96 -6.98 -13.21
CA ALA A 521 -10.82 -6.37 -12.19
C ALA A 521 -11.58 -7.48 -11.47
N LEU A 522 -11.77 -7.32 -10.16
CA LEU A 522 -12.54 -8.22 -9.31
C LEU A 522 -13.51 -7.43 -8.43
N ASN A 523 -14.79 -7.75 -8.51
CA ASN A 523 -15.85 -7.12 -7.74
C ASN A 523 -16.21 -7.98 -6.52
N THR A 524 -16.02 -7.45 -5.32
CA THR A 524 -16.23 -8.16 -4.05
C THR A 524 -17.70 -8.16 -3.62
N ILE A 525 -18.56 -8.76 -4.46
CA ILE A 525 -20.03 -8.69 -4.37
C ILE A 525 -20.71 -10.06 -4.27
N LEU A 526 -19.97 -11.15 -4.00
CA LEU A 526 -20.54 -12.50 -4.03
C LEU A 526 -21.67 -12.74 -3.02
N MET A 527 -21.83 -11.88 -2.01
CA MET A 527 -23.02 -11.86 -1.14
C MET A 527 -24.34 -11.59 -1.89
N ALA A 528 -24.28 -11.06 -3.12
CA ALA A 528 -25.44 -10.84 -3.96
C ALA A 528 -25.87 -12.10 -4.74
N ASP A 529 -25.05 -13.16 -4.77
CA ASP A 529 -25.46 -14.45 -5.33
C ASP A 529 -26.44 -15.14 -4.36
N PRO A 530 -27.66 -15.49 -4.81
CA PRO A 530 -28.68 -16.12 -3.95
C PRO A 530 -28.27 -17.49 -3.39
N HIS A 531 -27.22 -18.11 -3.92
CA HIS A 531 -26.69 -19.39 -3.43
C HIS A 531 -25.60 -19.24 -2.36
N VAL A 532 -25.13 -18.01 -2.08
CA VAL A 532 -24.14 -17.74 -1.04
C VAL A 532 -24.86 -17.45 0.27
N LYS A 533 -24.56 -18.23 1.31
CA LYS A 533 -25.30 -18.21 2.58
C LYS A 533 -24.87 -17.08 3.50
N ASP A 534 -23.57 -16.82 3.54
CA ASP A 534 -22.97 -15.89 4.47
C ASP A 534 -21.68 -15.25 3.92
N ARG A 535 -21.17 -14.28 4.68
CA ARG A 535 -19.96 -13.52 4.34
C ARG A 535 -18.71 -14.40 4.28
N LYS A 536 -18.63 -15.45 5.09
CA LYS A 536 -17.48 -16.35 5.12
C LYS A 536 -17.41 -17.16 3.82
N GLU A 537 -18.55 -17.69 3.37
CA GLU A 537 -18.67 -18.36 2.07
C GLU A 537 -18.34 -17.40 0.91
N ALA A 538 -18.86 -16.16 0.94
CA ALA A 538 -18.56 -15.16 -0.09
C ALA A 538 -17.06 -14.85 -0.20
N VAL A 539 -16.36 -14.71 0.93
CA VAL A 539 -14.92 -14.48 0.98
C VAL A 539 -14.15 -15.70 0.45
N ALA A 540 -14.53 -16.92 0.86
CA ALA A 540 -13.90 -18.14 0.38
C ALA A 540 -14.00 -18.29 -1.15
N LEU A 541 -15.20 -18.11 -1.72
CA LEU A 541 -15.41 -18.14 -3.16
C LEU A 541 -14.63 -17.04 -3.89
N THR A 542 -14.52 -15.85 -3.29
CA THR A 542 -13.68 -14.77 -3.84
C THR A 542 -12.22 -15.20 -3.91
N MET A 543 -11.70 -15.91 -2.89
CA MET A 543 -10.32 -16.41 -2.89
C MET A 543 -10.11 -17.51 -3.92
N GLU A 544 -11.08 -18.41 -4.10
CA GLU A 544 -11.03 -19.43 -5.16
C GLU A 544 -10.97 -18.81 -6.55
N VAL A 545 -11.77 -17.75 -6.81
CA VAL A 545 -11.70 -17.00 -8.07
C VAL A 545 -10.29 -16.43 -8.25
N ILE A 546 -9.76 -15.72 -7.26
CA ILE A 546 -8.41 -15.11 -7.34
C ILE A 546 -7.32 -16.17 -7.59
N ALA A 547 -7.35 -17.28 -6.84
CA ALA A 547 -6.40 -18.37 -7.00
C ALA A 547 -6.44 -18.93 -8.42
N ARG A 548 -7.64 -19.18 -8.94
CA ARG A 548 -7.82 -19.69 -10.31
C ARG A 548 -7.39 -18.69 -11.39
N LEU A 549 -7.63 -17.40 -11.18
CA LEU A 549 -7.10 -16.34 -12.07
C LEU A 549 -5.58 -16.33 -12.10
N ALA A 550 -4.95 -16.51 -10.95
CA ALA A 550 -3.51 -16.55 -10.84
C ALA A 550 -2.90 -17.80 -11.49
N ASP A 551 -3.60 -18.92 -11.45
CA ASP A 551 -3.16 -20.19 -12.03
C ASP A 551 -3.33 -20.21 -13.55
N GLU A 552 -4.53 -19.87 -14.03
CA GLU A 552 -4.88 -19.97 -15.45
C GLU A 552 -4.42 -18.75 -16.26
N ARG A 553 -4.35 -17.57 -15.63
CA ARG A 553 -4.03 -16.26 -16.27
C ARG A 553 -4.66 -16.12 -17.67
N PRO A 554 -5.99 -16.27 -17.79
CA PRO A 554 -6.65 -16.37 -19.09
C PRO A 554 -6.47 -15.08 -19.90
N SER A 555 -6.22 -15.24 -21.20
CA SER A 555 -6.05 -14.12 -22.14
C SER A 555 -7.35 -13.34 -22.37
N ALA A 556 -8.50 -13.97 -22.15
CA ALA A 556 -9.83 -13.36 -22.17
C ALA A 556 -10.67 -13.92 -21.02
N LEU A 557 -11.40 -13.05 -20.32
CA LEU A 557 -12.25 -13.44 -19.20
C LEU A 557 -13.35 -12.41 -18.97
N HIS A 558 -14.57 -12.89 -18.78
CA HIS A 558 -15.70 -12.10 -18.27
C HIS A 558 -16.64 -13.01 -17.47
N LEU A 559 -16.63 -12.84 -16.15
CA LEU A 559 -17.44 -13.59 -15.19
C LEU A 559 -18.47 -12.68 -14.55
N THR A 560 -19.70 -13.17 -14.45
CA THR A 560 -20.82 -12.51 -13.75
C THR A 560 -21.25 -13.36 -12.55
N LEU A 561 -22.19 -12.84 -11.75
CA LEU A 561 -22.83 -13.60 -10.67
C LEU A 561 -23.43 -14.94 -11.16
N ASP A 562 -23.83 -15.03 -12.44
CA ASP A 562 -24.43 -16.24 -13.02
C ASP A 562 -23.40 -17.24 -13.56
N SER A 563 -22.16 -16.82 -13.81
CA SER A 563 -21.16 -17.64 -14.53
C SER A 563 -19.90 -17.97 -13.73
N TYR A 564 -19.59 -17.25 -12.66
CA TYR A 564 -18.36 -17.46 -11.90
C TYR A 564 -18.29 -18.87 -11.27
N ARG A 565 -19.41 -19.47 -10.86
CA ARG A 565 -19.44 -20.84 -10.32
C ARG A 565 -19.08 -21.89 -11.38
N ASN A 566 -19.50 -21.69 -12.63
CA ASN A 566 -19.10 -22.57 -13.74
C ASN A 566 -17.60 -22.43 -13.99
N PHE A 567 -17.07 -21.21 -13.90
CA PHE A 567 -15.64 -20.99 -13.95
C PHE A 567 -14.95 -21.75 -12.82
N LEU A 568 -15.43 -21.75 -11.57
CA LEU A 568 -14.81 -22.52 -10.48
C LEU A 568 -14.96 -24.04 -10.63
N GLY A 569 -16.08 -24.53 -11.16
CA GLY A 569 -16.37 -25.97 -11.31
C GLY A 569 -15.78 -26.64 -12.55
N ALA A 570 -15.34 -25.87 -13.55
CA ALA A 570 -14.73 -26.43 -14.75
C ALA A 570 -13.37 -27.07 -14.42
N PRO A 571 -12.99 -28.22 -15.04
CA PRO A 571 -11.65 -28.76 -14.86
C PRO A 571 -10.61 -27.73 -15.31
N ALA A 572 -9.57 -27.53 -14.49
CA ALA A 572 -8.47 -26.64 -14.86
C ALA A 572 -7.89 -27.09 -16.20
N PRO A 573 -7.60 -26.18 -17.13
CA PRO A 573 -6.96 -26.54 -18.38
C PRO A 573 -5.65 -27.26 -18.06
N ARG A 574 -5.42 -28.43 -18.68
CA ARG A 574 -4.16 -29.16 -18.51
C ARG A 574 -3.03 -28.21 -18.93
N SER A 575 -2.14 -27.91 -17.99
CA SER A 575 -0.95 -27.10 -18.24
C SER A 575 -0.20 -27.67 -19.45
N ALA A 576 0.02 -26.83 -20.47
CA ALA A 576 0.88 -27.15 -21.60
C ALA A 576 2.36 -26.95 -21.23
#